data_AF-A0A2N9NKK8-F1
#
_entry.id   AF-A0A2N9NKK8-F1
#
_cell.length_a   1.000
_cell.length_b   1.000
_cell.length_c   1.000
_cell.angle_alpha   90.00
_cell.angle_beta   90.00
_cell.angle_gamma   90.00
#
_symmetry.space_group_name_H-M   'P 1'
#
loop_
_entity.id
_entity.type
_entity.pdbx_description
1 polymer ?
#
loop_
_entity_poly.entity_id
_entity_poly.type
_entity_poly.pdbx_seq_one_letter_code
_entity_poly.pdbx_strand_id
1 'polypeptide(L)'
;MNRTLWKMPVPATGLIRGPDFKELAGRKCEIAFSIEAEDGSEKWLSLGFEGVEVFKATYLTSLGSVDPELQRQAYGAIISVEESSWLAGVKKSYLGYCATARLTPKELQHLMICFDDGPCYEFICVSFSLVPKP
;
A
#
# COMPACT_ATOMS: atom_id res chain seq x y z
N MET A 1 -7.00 15.15 -5.85
CA MET A 1 -7.77 14.15 -6.64
C MET A 1 -6.88 12.93 -6.75
N ASN A 2 -7.31 11.76 -6.26
CA ASN A 2 -6.36 10.64 -6.08
C ASN A 2 -5.73 10.20 -7.40
N ARG A 3 -4.44 9.87 -7.33
CA ARG A 3 -3.66 9.47 -8.50
C ARG A 3 -3.34 7.98 -8.44
N THR A 4 -3.73 7.21 -9.44
CA THR A 4 -3.28 5.83 -9.59
C THR A 4 -1.79 5.79 -9.93
N LEU A 5 -1.01 5.05 -9.15
CA LEU A 5 0.43 4.87 -9.36
C LEU A 5 0.75 3.54 -10.03
N TRP A 6 -0.06 2.52 -9.78
CA TRP A 6 0.10 1.18 -10.35
C TRP A 6 -1.22 0.42 -10.33
N LYS A 7 -1.39 -0.52 -11.26
CA LYS A 7 -2.55 -1.42 -11.33
C LYS A 7 -2.08 -2.87 -11.45
N MET A 8 -2.82 -3.78 -10.84
CA MET A 8 -2.63 -5.21 -11.06
C MET A 8 -2.76 -5.54 -12.55
N PRO A 9 -1.93 -6.47 -13.06
CA PRO A 9 -2.00 -6.89 -14.46
C PRO A 9 -3.24 -7.74 -14.76
N VAL A 10 -3.94 -8.20 -13.72
CA VAL A 10 -5.19 -8.95 -13.76
C VAL A 10 -6.19 -8.32 -12.79
N PRO A 11 -7.50 -8.57 -12.94
CA PRO A 11 -8.48 -8.21 -11.93
C PRO A 11 -8.10 -8.76 -10.54
N ALA A 12 -8.46 -8.06 -9.47
CA ALA A 12 -8.13 -8.50 -8.10
C ALA A 12 -8.78 -9.85 -7.74
N THR A 13 -9.90 -10.21 -8.38
CA THR A 13 -10.55 -11.53 -8.31
C THR A 13 -9.71 -12.66 -8.92
N GLY A 14 -8.68 -12.33 -9.71
CA GLY A 14 -7.79 -13.27 -10.40
C GLY A 14 -6.55 -13.68 -9.59
N LEU A 15 -6.55 -13.42 -8.28
CA LEU A 15 -5.48 -13.88 -7.39
C LEU A 15 -5.57 -15.39 -7.18
N ILE A 16 -4.44 -16.08 -7.35
CA ILE A 16 -4.30 -17.50 -7.02
C ILE A 16 -3.97 -17.66 -5.53
N ARG A 17 -3.03 -16.85 -5.01
CA ARG A 17 -2.63 -16.81 -3.59
C ARG A 17 -2.37 -15.38 -3.12
N GLY A 18 -2.47 -15.19 -1.80
CA GLY A 18 -2.32 -13.89 -1.14
C GLY A 18 -3.62 -13.10 -1.07
N PRO A 19 -3.59 -11.82 -0.66
CA PRO A 19 -2.40 -11.03 -0.34
C PRO A 19 -1.73 -11.43 0.98
N ASP A 20 -0.44 -11.76 0.93
CA ASP A 20 0.39 -12.04 2.10
C ASP A 20 1.16 -10.79 2.51
N PHE A 21 0.81 -10.23 3.67
CA PHE A 21 1.48 -9.05 4.22
C PHE A 21 2.62 -9.42 5.17
N LYS A 22 3.75 -8.72 5.07
CA LYS A 22 4.90 -8.86 5.97
C LYS A 22 5.52 -7.51 6.32
N GLU A 23 5.84 -7.34 7.60
CA GLU A 23 6.77 -6.32 8.04
C GLU A 23 8.21 -6.83 7.91
N LEU A 24 9.08 -6.01 7.35
CA LEU A 24 10.49 -6.29 7.09
C LEU A 24 11.37 -5.34 7.89
N ALA A 25 12.62 -5.74 8.11
CA ALA A 25 13.59 -4.93 8.82
C ALA A 25 13.80 -3.56 8.14
N GLY A 26 14.04 -2.53 8.96
CA GLY A 26 14.36 -1.18 8.46
C GLY A 26 13.15 -0.38 7.96
N ARG A 27 11.98 -0.53 8.62
CA ARG A 27 10.74 0.18 8.27
C ARG A 27 10.29 -0.09 6.84
N LYS A 28 10.27 -1.37 6.48
CA LYS A 28 9.83 -1.84 5.18
C LYS A 28 8.61 -2.74 5.36
N CYS A 29 7.71 -2.70 4.40
CA CYS A 29 6.60 -3.65 4.32
C CYS A 29 6.56 -4.27 2.93
N GLU A 30 6.06 -5.49 2.85
CA GLU A 30 5.84 -6.20 1.60
C GLU A 30 4.42 -6.75 1.57
N ILE A 31 3.78 -6.67 0.41
CA ILE A 31 2.59 -7.46 0.08
C ILE A 31 2.93 -8.35 -1.11
N ALA A 32 2.89 -9.66 -0.89
CA ALA A 32 3.13 -10.66 -1.92
C ALA A 32 1.84 -11.37 -2.32
N PHE A 33 1.68 -11.67 -3.60
CA PHE A 33 0.54 -12.41 -4.13
C PHE A 33 0.92 -13.10 -5.44
N SER A 34 0.12 -14.06 -5.88
CA SER A 34 0.32 -14.75 -7.15
C SER A 34 -0.89 -14.67 -8.07
N ILE A 35 -0.60 -14.71 -9.36
CA ILE A 35 -1.56 -14.61 -10.46
C ILE A 35 -1.23 -15.67 -11.50
N GLU A 36 -2.16 -15.93 -12.41
CA GLU A 36 -1.87 -16.75 -13.59
C GLU A 36 -1.03 -15.94 -14.60
N ALA A 37 0.05 -16.52 -15.08
CA ALA A 37 0.88 -15.99 -16.14
C ALA A 37 0.29 -16.31 -17.53
N GLU A 38 0.83 -15.68 -18.57
CA GLU A 38 0.38 -15.92 -19.96
C GLU A 38 0.58 -17.37 -20.42
N ASP A 39 1.54 -18.09 -19.84
CA ASP A 39 1.80 -19.52 -20.13
C ASP A 39 1.00 -20.47 -19.22
N GLY A 40 0.07 -19.95 -18.42
CA GLY A 40 -0.73 -20.70 -17.44
C GLY A 40 0.01 -21.07 -16.16
N SER A 41 1.28 -20.65 -15.99
CA SER A 41 2.03 -20.88 -14.76
C SER A 41 1.66 -19.90 -13.65
N GLU A 42 1.97 -20.22 -12.40
CA GLU A 42 1.79 -19.31 -11.27
C GLU A 42 2.93 -18.28 -11.23
N LYS A 43 2.60 -17.00 -11.39
CA LYS A 43 3.55 -15.88 -11.29
C LYS A 43 3.36 -15.11 -10.00
N TRP A 44 4.44 -14.97 -9.24
CA TRP A 44 4.46 -14.15 -8.02
C TRP A 44 4.78 -12.69 -8.33
N LEU A 45 4.07 -11.81 -7.64
CA LEU A 45 4.30 -10.36 -7.61
C LEU A 45 4.48 -9.92 -6.17
N SER A 46 5.25 -8.86 -5.97
CA SER A 46 5.49 -8.30 -4.65
C SER A 46 5.55 -6.77 -4.71
N LEU A 47 4.82 -6.15 -3.80
CA LEU A 47 4.74 -4.70 -3.63
C LEU A 47 5.55 -4.34 -2.39
N GLY A 48 6.66 -3.62 -2.59
CA GLY A 48 7.54 -3.18 -1.52
C GLY A 48 7.26 -1.73 -1.14
N PHE A 49 7.15 -1.45 0.15
CA PHE A 49 6.97 -0.12 0.73
C PHE A 49 8.16 0.21 1.61
N GLU A 50 8.79 1.37 1.40
CA GLU A 50 10.00 1.76 2.12
C GLU A 50 9.82 3.04 2.94
N GLY A 51 10.52 3.11 4.07
CA GLY A 51 10.39 4.23 4.99
C GLY A 51 8.97 4.35 5.54
N VAL A 52 8.38 3.21 5.87
CA VAL A 52 7.01 3.12 6.43
C VAL A 52 7.03 3.72 7.84
N GLU A 53 6.29 4.80 8.04
CA GLU A 53 6.10 5.40 9.35
C GLU A 53 4.87 4.81 10.06
N VAL A 54 3.85 4.40 9.28
CA VAL A 54 2.69 3.67 9.78
C VAL A 54 1.99 2.94 8.63
N PHE A 55 1.32 1.84 8.95
CA PHE A 55 0.38 1.15 8.06
C PHE A 55 -0.88 0.76 8.82
N LYS A 56 -1.96 0.47 8.10
CA LYS A 56 -3.15 -0.18 8.64
C LYS A 56 -3.76 -1.12 7.61
N ALA A 57 -4.48 -2.13 8.12
CA ALA A 57 -5.29 -3.04 7.33
C ALA A 57 -6.75 -2.92 7.78
N THR A 58 -7.65 -2.71 6.84
CA THR A 58 -9.10 -2.59 7.10
C THR A 58 -9.82 -3.67 6.31
N TYR A 59 -10.55 -4.56 6.98
CA TYR A 59 -11.30 -5.63 6.32
C TYR A 59 -12.59 -5.11 5.65
N LEU A 60 -13.00 -5.77 4.57
CA LEU A 60 -14.08 -5.34 3.66
C LEU A 60 -15.37 -4.89 4.33
N THR A 61 -15.85 -5.61 5.35
CA THR A 61 -17.08 -5.25 6.08
C THR A 61 -17.01 -3.90 6.79
N SER A 62 -15.80 -3.46 7.13
CA SER A 62 -15.52 -2.16 7.76
C SER A 62 -15.05 -1.10 6.76
N LEU A 63 -14.68 -1.51 5.54
CA LEU A 63 -14.14 -0.61 4.52
C LEU A 63 -15.26 0.17 3.81
N GLY A 64 -16.38 -0.50 3.53
CA GLY A 64 -17.56 0.14 2.91
C GLY A 64 -18.18 1.26 3.76
N SER A 65 -17.86 1.32 5.06
CA SER A 65 -18.29 2.39 5.96
C SER A 65 -17.39 3.63 5.98
N VAL A 66 -16.22 3.60 5.32
CA VAL A 66 -15.26 4.73 5.36
C VAL A 66 -15.43 5.64 4.15
N ASP A 67 -15.19 5.11 2.95
CA ASP A 67 -15.35 5.85 1.69
C ASP A 67 -15.47 4.87 0.51
N PRO A 68 -16.68 4.60 0.00
CA PRO A 68 -16.90 3.65 -1.09
C PRO A 68 -16.22 4.04 -2.41
N GLU A 69 -16.00 5.34 -2.65
CA GLU A 69 -15.35 5.79 -3.88
C GLU A 69 -13.84 5.57 -3.79
N LEU A 70 -13.24 5.89 -2.64
CA LEU A 70 -11.84 5.60 -2.38
C LEU A 70 -11.54 4.10 -2.46
N GLN A 71 -12.42 3.27 -1.90
CA GLN A 71 -12.34 1.82 -2.02
C GLN A 71 -12.33 1.37 -3.49
N ARG A 72 -13.26 1.87 -4.31
CA ARG A 72 -13.33 1.52 -5.74
C ARG A 72 -12.07 1.91 -6.49
N GLN A 73 -11.49 3.07 -6.20
CA GLN A 73 -10.27 3.55 -6.85
C GLN A 73 -9.04 2.71 -6.48
N ALA A 74 -8.97 2.22 -5.24
CA ALA A 74 -7.87 1.40 -4.74
C ALA A 74 -8.02 -0.10 -5.05
N TYR A 75 -9.18 -0.54 -5.55
CA TYR A 75 -9.42 -1.95 -5.84
C TYR A 75 -8.54 -2.45 -6.99
N GLY A 76 -7.62 -3.36 -6.67
CA GLY A 76 -6.61 -3.86 -7.61
C GLY A 76 -5.60 -2.81 -8.08
N ALA A 77 -5.44 -1.70 -7.34
CA ALA A 77 -4.57 -0.59 -7.74
C ALA A 77 -3.91 0.08 -6.54
N ILE A 78 -2.65 0.49 -6.70
CA ILE A 78 -1.99 1.42 -5.77
C ILE A 78 -2.42 2.82 -6.16
N ILE A 79 -3.09 3.52 -5.25
CA ILE A 79 -3.41 4.94 -5.39
C ILE A 79 -2.67 5.78 -4.37
N SER A 80 -2.34 7.02 -4.75
CA SER A 80 -1.96 8.08 -3.83
C SER A 80 -3.21 8.76 -3.30
N VAL A 81 -3.41 8.70 -1.99
CA VAL A 81 -4.51 9.37 -1.30
C VAL A 81 -4.06 10.79 -0.93
N GLU A 82 -4.34 11.72 -1.83
CA GLU A 82 -3.96 13.12 -1.65
C GLU A 82 -4.75 13.77 -0.51
N GLU A 83 -4.17 14.77 0.16
CA GLU A 83 -4.84 15.59 1.19
C GLU A 83 -5.43 14.82 2.39
N SER A 84 -4.96 13.59 2.62
CA SER A 84 -5.40 12.79 3.76
C SER A 84 -5.06 13.45 5.10
N SER A 85 -6.05 13.60 5.98
CA SER A 85 -5.86 14.07 7.36
C SER A 85 -4.90 13.18 8.15
N TRP A 86 -4.88 11.88 7.85
CA TRP A 86 -3.94 10.93 8.42
C TRP A 86 -2.50 11.22 8.00
N LEU A 87 -2.26 11.50 6.71
CA LEU A 87 -0.96 11.92 6.20
C LEU A 87 -0.49 13.22 6.86
N ALA A 88 -1.36 14.21 6.97
CA ALA A 88 -1.04 15.49 7.63
C ALA A 88 -0.63 15.29 9.10
N GLY A 89 -1.36 14.45 9.83
CA GLY A 89 -1.04 14.10 11.21
C GLY A 89 0.32 13.42 11.36
N VAL A 90 0.61 12.43 10.52
CA VAL A 90 1.90 11.71 10.55
C VAL A 90 3.05 12.62 10.12
N LYS A 91 2.89 13.44 9.07
CA LYS A 91 3.91 14.42 8.66
C LYS A 91 4.26 15.38 9.80
N LYS A 92 3.27 15.87 10.54
CA LYS A 92 3.49 16.76 11.69
C LYS A 92 4.37 16.09 12.76
N SER A 93 4.03 14.87 13.17
CA SER A 93 4.81 14.11 14.16
C SER A 93 6.21 13.76 13.65
N TYR A 94 6.32 13.35 12.39
CA TYR A 94 7.58 13.01 11.73
C TYR A 94 8.54 14.21 11.66
N LEU A 95 8.04 15.39 11.28
CA LEU A 95 8.83 16.63 11.27
C LEU A 95 9.34 17.01 12.66
N GLY A 96 8.50 16.85 13.70
CA GLY A 96 8.91 17.06 15.08
C GLY A 96 10.06 16.14 15.49
N TYR A 97 9.94 14.84 15.17
CA TYR A 97 10.99 13.87 15.42
C TYR A 97 12.29 14.21 14.66
N CYS A 98 12.21 14.52 13.37
CA CYS A 98 13.37 14.89 12.55
C CYS A 98 14.09 16.12 13.12
N ALA A 99 13.35 17.13 13.60
CA ALA A 99 13.95 18.30 14.24
C ALA A 99 14.72 17.95 15.52
N THR A 100 14.14 17.13 16.40
CA THR A 100 14.82 16.68 17.63
C THR A 100 16.03 15.80 17.34
N ALA A 101 15.91 14.88 16.38
CA ALA A 101 16.97 13.94 16.00
C ALA A 101 18.00 14.53 15.01
N ARG A 102 17.82 15.79 14.57
CA ARG A 102 18.65 16.47 13.55
C ARG A 102 18.76 15.68 12.24
N LEU A 103 17.66 15.07 11.82
CA LEU A 103 17.55 14.32 10.57
C LEU A 103 16.95 15.20 9.47
N THR A 104 17.41 15.00 8.24
CA THR A 104 16.73 15.57 7.08
C THR A 104 15.41 14.84 6.84
N PRO A 105 14.27 15.54 6.88
CA PRO A 105 12.98 14.90 6.64
C PRO A 105 12.89 14.43 5.19
N LYS A 106 12.35 13.21 5.01
CA LYS A 106 11.97 12.68 3.71
C LYS A 106 10.52 13.05 3.39
N GLU A 107 10.19 13.08 2.10
CA GLU A 107 8.82 13.30 1.66
C GLU A 107 7.98 12.05 1.90
N LEU A 108 6.92 12.19 2.70
CA LEU A 108 5.97 11.11 2.98
C LEU A 108 4.75 11.19 2.06
N GLN A 109 4.24 10.04 1.65
CA GLN A 109 3.04 9.87 0.86
C GLN A 109 2.10 8.84 1.50
N HIS A 110 0.80 8.98 1.23
CA HIS A 110 -0.20 8.02 1.66
C HIS A 110 -0.63 7.16 0.47
N LEU A 111 -0.36 5.85 0.56
CA LEU A 111 -0.70 4.87 -0.46
C LEU A 111 -1.77 3.92 0.02
N MET A 112 -2.66 3.50 -0.87
CA MET A 112 -3.74 2.57 -0.58
C MET A 112 -3.86 1.53 -1.70
N ILE A 113 -4.14 0.29 -1.32
CA ILE A 113 -4.51 -0.81 -2.24
C ILE A 113 -5.52 -1.73 -1.55
N CYS A 114 -6.58 -2.06 -2.27
CA CYS A 114 -7.58 -3.03 -1.82
C CYS A 114 -7.55 -4.27 -2.71
N PHE A 115 -7.67 -5.44 -2.09
CA PHE A 115 -7.72 -6.74 -2.76
C PHE A 115 -9.12 -7.32 -2.71
N ASP A 116 -9.40 -8.26 -3.61
CA ASP A 116 -10.67 -8.99 -3.62
C ASP A 116 -10.76 -9.93 -2.43
N ASP A 117 -11.92 -9.93 -1.74
CA ASP A 117 -12.17 -10.66 -0.48
C ASP A 117 -11.10 -10.48 0.62
N GLY A 118 -10.16 -9.57 0.43
CA GLY A 118 -9.03 -9.30 1.29
C GLY A 118 -9.14 -7.95 2.02
N PRO A 119 -8.21 -7.66 2.93
CA PRO A 119 -8.14 -6.35 3.55
C PRO A 119 -7.72 -5.29 2.53
N CYS A 120 -8.13 -4.05 2.80
CA CYS A 120 -7.50 -2.90 2.18
C CYS A 120 -6.35 -2.43 3.06
N TYR A 121 -5.18 -2.30 2.44
CA TYR A 121 -3.97 -1.82 3.09
C TYR A 121 -3.76 -0.35 2.76
N GLU A 122 -3.42 0.42 3.78
CA GLU A 122 -3.01 1.81 3.66
C GLU A 122 -1.65 2.01 4.34
N PHE A 123 -0.77 2.79 3.72
CA PHE A 123 0.60 3.04 4.14
C PHE A 123 0.91 4.52 4.12
N ILE A 124 1.57 5.03 5.16
CA ILE A 124 2.28 6.30 5.10
C ILE A 124 3.78 5.99 5.05
N CYS A 125 4.37 6.21 3.88
CA CYS A 125 5.72 5.78 3.57
C CYS A 125 6.45 6.78 2.67
N VAL A 126 7.73 6.54 2.41
CA VAL A 126 8.55 7.38 1.53
C VAL A 126 8.36 7.00 0.07
N SER A 127 8.35 5.70 -0.22
CA SER A 127 8.27 5.19 -1.60
C SER A 127 7.60 3.81 -1.66
N PHE A 128 7.16 3.44 -2.87
CA PHE A 128 6.77 2.07 -3.21
C PHE A 128 7.54 1.61 -4.45
N SER A 129 7.68 0.29 -4.61
CA SER A 129 8.29 -0.33 -5.78
C SER A 129 7.74 -1.74 -6.02
N LEU A 130 7.88 -2.23 -7.25
CA LEU A 130 7.70 -3.65 -7.54
C LEU A 130 8.98 -4.39 -7.13
N VAL A 131 8.84 -5.35 -6.22
CA VAL A 131 9.96 -6.16 -5.73
C VAL A 131 10.04 -7.42 -6.57
N PRO A 132 11.18 -7.73 -7.21
CA PRO A 132 11.40 -9.04 -7.80
C PRO A 132 11.42 -10.08 -6.68
N LYS A 133 10.54 -11.09 -6.76
CA LYS A 133 10.70 -12.28 -5.91
C LYS A 133 11.89 -13.08 -6.49
N PRO A 134 12.89 -13.45 -5.67
CA PRO A 134 14.03 -14.25 -6.12
C PRO A 134 13.60 -15.66 -6.58
#